data_AF-A0AA85K2D9-F1
#
_entry.id   AF-A0AA85K2D9-F1
#
_cell.length_a   1.000
_cell.length_b   1.000
_cell.length_c   1.000
_cell.angle_alpha   90.00
_cell.angle_beta   90.00
_cell.angle_gamma   90.00
#
_symmetry.space_group_name_H-M   'P 1'
#
loop_
_entity.id
_entity.type
_entity.pdbx_description
1 polymer ?
#
loop_
_entity_poly.entity_id
_entity_poly.type
_entity_poly.pdbx_seq_one_letter_code
_entity_poly.pdbx_strand_id
1 'polypeptide(L)'
;MDDVFDTSLTDTHSELEVASRDWERRAAEVHNAGVREGYFARTDALLQEKFDTGIHQGFGLTFELAVLRGRLSVKAYYSVGENKSKIENVIHLISVKEQELISSGYQEKDSASYQELVKEAEILLLT
;
A
#
# COMPACT_ATOMS: atom_id res chain seq x y z
N MET A 1 -65.26 -20.99 43.75
CA MET A 1 -63.82 -21.18 43.57
C MET A 1 -63.47 -20.32 42.38
N ASP A 2 -63.05 -19.09 42.66
CA ASP A 2 -62.55 -18.17 41.63
C ASP A 2 -61.10 -18.56 41.33
N ASP A 3 -60.77 -18.63 40.04
CA ASP A 3 -59.41 -18.78 39.54
C ASP A 3 -58.61 -17.51 39.88
N VAL A 4 -57.99 -17.51 41.06
CA VAL A 4 -57.15 -16.40 41.56
C VAL A 4 -55.69 -16.50 41.07
N PHE A 5 -55.35 -17.53 40.29
CA PHE A 5 -54.00 -17.75 39.79
C PHE A 5 -53.96 -18.08 38.30
N ASP A 6 -54.55 -17.24 37.46
CA ASP A 6 -54.17 -17.20 36.04
C ASP A 6 -52.87 -16.38 35.86
N THR A 7 -51.82 -16.77 36.61
CA THR A 7 -50.49 -16.13 36.58
C THR A 7 -49.70 -16.50 35.31
N SER A 8 -50.19 -17.46 34.52
CA SER A 8 -49.59 -17.91 33.28
C SER A 8 -49.52 -16.80 32.20
N LEU A 9 -50.55 -15.95 32.17
CA LEU A 9 -50.68 -14.82 31.23
C LEU A 9 -49.78 -13.63 31.62
N THR A 10 -49.46 -13.48 32.90
CA THR A 10 -48.60 -12.40 33.42
C THR A 10 -47.11 -12.76 33.33
N ASP A 11 -46.75 -14.01 33.56
CA ASP A 11 -45.38 -14.51 33.39
C ASP A 11 -44.95 -14.45 31.91
N THR A 12 -45.82 -14.90 31.00
CA THR A 12 -45.55 -14.86 29.55
C THR A 12 -45.40 -13.43 29.00
N HIS A 13 -46.16 -12.47 29.51
CA HIS A 13 -46.01 -11.06 29.14
C HIS A 13 -44.68 -10.47 29.66
N SER A 14 -44.27 -10.84 30.88
CA SER A 14 -43.00 -10.39 31.45
C SER A 14 -41.80 -10.98 30.70
N GLU A 15 -41.86 -12.26 30.34
CA GLU A 15 -40.82 -12.91 29.52
C GLU A 15 -40.71 -12.29 28.12
N LEU A 16 -41.84 -11.96 27.49
CA LEU A 16 -41.87 -11.28 26.19
C LEU A 16 -41.25 -9.88 26.26
N GLU A 17 -41.52 -9.11 27.32
CA GLU A 17 -40.90 -7.79 27.51
C GLU A 17 -39.39 -7.90 27.72
N VAL A 18 -38.93 -8.86 28.52
CA VAL A 18 -37.49 -9.11 28.73
C VAL A 18 -36.82 -9.52 27.41
N ALA A 19 -37.45 -10.43 26.67
CA ALA A 19 -36.96 -10.86 25.35
C ALA A 19 -36.90 -9.70 24.35
N SER A 20 -37.89 -8.80 24.34
CA SER A 20 -37.90 -7.61 23.48
C SER A 20 -36.74 -6.66 23.82
N ARG A 21 -36.47 -6.42 25.11
CA ARG A 21 -35.38 -5.54 25.55
C ARG A 21 -34.00 -6.15 25.26
N ASP A 22 -33.86 -7.46 25.41
CA ASP A 22 -32.65 -8.17 25.05
C ASP A 22 -32.42 -8.18 23.54
N TRP A 23 -33.48 -8.29 22.75
CA TRP A 23 -33.42 -8.15 21.29
C TRP A 23 -32.96 -6.75 20.88
N GLU A 24 -33.54 -5.70 21.46
CA GLU A 24 -33.13 -4.31 21.20
C GLU A 24 -31.66 -4.07 21.58
N ARG A 25 -31.20 -4.60 22.71
CA ARG A 25 -29.80 -4.51 23.13
C ARG A 25 -28.88 -5.18 22.11
N ARG A 26 -29.21 -6.42 21.70
CA ARG A 26 -28.43 -7.15 20.69
C ARG A 26 -28.46 -6.45 19.34
N ALA A 27 -29.59 -5.90 18.93
CA ALA A 27 -29.71 -5.15 17.69
C ALA A 27 -28.81 -3.91 17.70
N ALA A 28 -28.77 -3.18 18.82
CA ALA A 28 -27.87 -2.04 19.00
C ALA A 28 -26.39 -2.46 19.01
N GLU A 29 -26.04 -3.57 19.67
CA GLU A 29 -24.68 -4.12 19.68
C GLU A 29 -24.21 -4.53 18.28
N VAL A 30 -25.05 -5.25 17.53
CA VAL A 30 -24.77 -5.66 16.14
C VAL A 30 -24.63 -4.43 15.24
N HIS A 31 -25.51 -3.44 15.37
CA HIS A 31 -25.41 -2.20 14.60
C HIS A 31 -24.07 -1.49 14.87
N ASN A 32 -23.72 -1.31 16.15
CA ASN A 32 -22.46 -0.67 16.54
C ASN A 32 -21.23 -1.46 16.07
N ALA A 33 -21.30 -2.79 16.12
CA ALA A 33 -20.25 -3.65 15.58
C ALA A 33 -20.10 -3.47 14.08
N GLY A 34 -21.19 -3.49 13.32
CA GLY A 34 -21.18 -3.27 11.88
C GLY A 34 -20.66 -1.90 11.47
N VAL A 35 -21.00 -0.84 12.22
CA VAL A 35 -20.46 0.51 11.97
C VAL A 35 -18.94 0.55 12.20
N ARG A 36 -18.44 -0.05 13.29
CA ARG A 36 -16.99 -0.12 13.55
C ARG A 36 -16.28 -0.92 12.47
N GLU A 37 -16.80 -2.10 12.13
CA GLU A 37 -16.23 -2.96 11.09
C GLU A 37 -16.19 -2.24 9.74
N GLY A 38 -17.27 -1.55 9.35
CA GLY A 38 -17.28 -0.76 8.13
C GLY A 38 -16.25 0.37 8.11
N TYR A 39 -16.02 1.03 9.26
CA TYR A 39 -14.98 2.06 9.37
C TYR A 39 -13.57 1.49 9.22
N PHE A 40 -13.30 0.35 9.87
CA PHE A 40 -12.01 -0.35 9.75
C PHE A 40 -11.79 -0.86 8.33
N ALA A 41 -12.78 -1.55 7.75
CA ALA A 41 -12.69 -2.08 6.39
C ALA A 41 -12.42 -0.97 5.35
N ARG A 42 -13.05 0.20 5.51
CA ARG A 42 -12.76 1.36 4.65
C ARG A 42 -11.33 1.85 4.81
N THR A 43 -10.84 1.94 6.04
CA THR A 43 -9.48 2.41 6.34
C THR A 43 -8.44 1.45 5.77
N ASP A 44 -8.66 0.15 5.95
CA ASP A 44 -7.79 -0.91 5.43
C ASP A 44 -7.77 -0.90 3.90
N ALA A 45 -8.93 -0.74 3.25
CA ALA A 45 -8.99 -0.64 1.80
C ALA A 45 -8.20 0.57 1.26
N LEU A 46 -8.30 1.73 1.92
CA LEU A 46 -7.53 2.92 1.56
C LEU A 46 -6.03 2.71 1.78
N LEU A 47 -5.64 2.07 2.88
CA LEU A 47 -4.24 1.76 3.16
C LEU A 47 -3.67 0.82 2.09
N GLN A 48 -4.42 -0.21 1.72
CA GLN A 48 -4.04 -1.15 0.67
C GLN A 48 -3.90 -0.46 -0.68
N GLU A 49 -4.86 0.41 -1.07
CA GLU A 49 -4.78 1.17 -2.31
C GLU A 49 -3.50 2.03 -2.37
N LYS A 50 -3.15 2.71 -1.27
CA LYS A 50 -1.93 3.53 -1.19
C LYS A 50 -0.67 2.68 -1.24
N PHE A 51 -0.67 1.54 -0.56
CA PHE A 51 0.44 0.60 -0.61
C PHE A 51 0.65 0.06 -2.03
N ASP A 52 -0.41 -0.43 -2.68
CA ASP A 52 -0.36 -0.98 -4.03
C ASP A 52 0.13 0.07 -5.03
N THR A 53 -0.34 1.32 -4.89
CA THR A 53 0.13 2.45 -5.71
C THR A 53 1.62 2.69 -5.52
N GLY A 54 2.10 2.72 -4.27
CA GLY A 54 3.52 2.90 -3.96
C GLY A 54 4.39 1.78 -4.53
N ILE A 55 3.95 0.52 -4.40
CA ILE A 55 4.66 -0.64 -4.96
C ILE A 55 4.74 -0.55 -6.48
N HIS A 56 3.63 -0.24 -7.17
CA HIS A 56 3.62 -0.13 -8.63
C HIS A 56 4.56 0.97 -9.12
N GLN A 57 4.55 2.13 -8.46
CA GLN A 57 5.41 3.26 -8.82
C GLN A 57 6.89 2.96 -8.53
N GLY A 58 7.20 2.42 -7.34
CA GLY A 58 8.56 2.03 -6.97
C GLY A 58 9.14 0.96 -7.90
N PHE A 59 8.33 -0.04 -8.26
CA PHE A 59 8.72 -1.06 -9.23
C PHE A 59 8.98 -0.45 -10.62
N GLY A 60 8.11 0.45 -11.09
CA GLY A 60 8.29 1.13 -12.37
C GLY A 60 9.59 1.91 -12.47
N LEU A 61 9.95 2.66 -11.41
CA LEU A 61 11.18 3.46 -11.37
C LEU A 61 12.44 2.60 -11.29
N THR A 62 12.43 1.62 -10.40
CA THR A 62 13.57 0.70 -10.25
C THR A 62 13.78 -0.15 -11.49
N PHE A 63 12.71 -0.53 -12.19
CA PHE A 63 12.80 -1.23 -13.48
C PHE A 63 13.48 -0.37 -14.54
N GLU A 64 13.11 0.90 -14.69
CA GLU A 64 13.72 1.82 -15.64
C GLU A 64 15.23 1.99 -15.40
N LEU A 65 15.61 2.20 -14.14
CA LEU A 65 17.02 2.27 -13.72
C LEU A 65 17.77 0.96 -13.98
N ALA A 66 17.17 -0.19 -13.68
CA ALA A 66 17.80 -1.49 -13.90
C ALA A 66 18.07 -1.76 -15.38
N VAL A 67 17.14 -1.35 -16.26
CA VAL A 67 17.32 -1.43 -17.72
C VAL A 67 18.47 -0.54 -18.18
N LEU A 68 18.54 0.71 -17.71
CA LEU A 68 19.65 1.62 -18.02
C LEU A 68 20.99 1.06 -17.55
N ARG A 69 21.05 0.55 -16.32
CA ARG A 69 22.24 -0.09 -15.74
C ARG A 69 22.72 -1.27 -16.58
N GLY A 70 21.80 -2.13 -17.03
CA GLY A 70 22.11 -3.26 -17.90
C GLY A 70 22.68 -2.82 -19.25
N ARG A 71 22.06 -1.84 -19.90
CA ARG A 71 22.54 -1.27 -21.17
C ARG A 71 23.92 -0.63 -21.03
N LEU A 72 24.13 0.15 -19.97
CA LEU A 72 25.42 0.77 -19.66
C LEU A 72 26.49 -0.29 -19.38
N SER A 73 26.15 -1.38 -18.69
CA SER A 73 27.08 -2.47 -18.40
C SER A 73 27.58 -3.15 -19.68
N VAL A 74 26.69 -3.39 -20.66
CA VAL A 74 27.08 -3.87 -21.98
C VAL A 74 27.99 -2.86 -22.68
N LYS A 75 27.67 -1.56 -22.61
CA LYS A 75 28.51 -0.52 -23.23
C LYS A 75 29.88 -0.39 -22.57
N ALA A 76 29.95 -0.50 -21.24
CA ALA A 76 31.19 -0.47 -20.48
C ALA A 76 32.14 -1.60 -20.89
N TYR A 77 31.59 -2.78 -21.22
CA TYR A 77 32.37 -3.93 -21.68
C TYR A 77 33.15 -3.62 -22.96
N TYR A 78 32.56 -2.85 -23.89
CA TYR A 78 33.18 -2.45 -25.16
C TYR A 78 33.91 -1.10 -25.10
N SER A 79 33.82 -0.39 -23.98
CA SER A 79 34.45 0.92 -23.81
C SER A 79 35.84 0.80 -23.20
N VAL A 80 36.71 1.77 -23.48
CA VAL A 80 38.08 1.81 -22.94
C VAL A 80 38.44 3.21 -22.42
N GLY A 81 39.41 3.27 -21.51
CA GLY A 81 39.93 4.53 -20.97
C GLY A 81 38.89 5.32 -20.18
N GLU A 82 38.93 6.65 -20.33
CA GLU A 82 38.08 7.58 -19.57
C GLU A 82 36.58 7.34 -19.78
N ASN A 83 36.17 6.89 -20.97
CA ASN A 83 34.76 6.62 -21.27
C ASN A 83 34.23 5.44 -20.45
N LYS A 84 35.04 4.39 -20.28
CA LYS A 84 34.68 3.24 -19.45
C LYS A 84 34.49 3.66 -17.99
N SER A 85 35.41 4.45 -17.44
CA SER A 85 35.32 4.92 -16.05
C SER A 85 34.09 5.81 -15.82
N LYS A 86 33.73 6.68 -16.78
CA LYS A 86 32.49 7.46 -16.70
C LYS A 86 31.25 6.57 -16.65
N ILE A 87 31.17 5.57 -17.52
CA ILE A 87 30.05 4.62 -17.55
C ILE A 87 29.97 3.82 -16.23
N GLU A 88 31.09 3.32 -15.72
CA GLU A 88 31.15 2.59 -14.45
C GLU A 88 30.70 3.45 -13.25
N ASN A 89 31.08 4.73 -13.23
CA ASN A 89 30.60 5.66 -12.22
C ASN A 89 29.08 5.85 -12.28
N VAL A 90 28.51 6.03 -13.48
CA VAL A 90 27.05 6.18 -13.63
C VAL A 90 26.33 4.89 -13.25
N ILE A 91 26.86 3.72 -13.59
CA ILE A 91 26.31 2.42 -13.12
C ILE A 91 26.27 2.37 -11.60
N HIS A 92 27.34 2.83 -10.92
CA HIS A 92 27.37 2.86 -9.47
C HIS A 92 26.33 3.82 -8.90
N LEU A 93 26.20 5.04 -9.45
CA LEU A 93 25.18 6.01 -9.04
C LEU A 93 23.77 5.47 -9.22
N ILE A 94 23.49 4.78 -10.33
CA ILE A 94 22.21 4.10 -10.56
C ILE A 94 21.94 3.07 -9.46
N SER A 95 22.93 2.25 -9.10
CA SER A 95 22.76 1.24 -8.06
C SER A 95 22.48 1.85 -6.68
N VAL A 96 23.11 2.98 -6.35
CA VAL A 96 22.82 3.72 -5.11
C VAL A 96 21.40 4.26 -5.15
N LYS A 97 21.01 4.88 -6.26
CA LYS A 97 19.67 5.46 -6.41
C LYS A 97 18.56 4.40 -6.36
N GLU A 98 18.78 3.22 -6.92
CA GLU A 98 17.86 2.08 -6.79
C GLU A 98 17.64 1.71 -5.32
N GLN A 99 18.69 1.64 -4.51
CA GLN A 99 18.57 1.33 -3.07
C GLN A 99 17.85 2.44 -2.29
N GLU A 100 18.09 3.71 -2.63
CA GLU A 100 17.34 4.84 -2.06
C GLU A 100 15.85 4.77 -2.38
N LEU A 101 15.49 4.47 -3.63
CA LEU A 101 14.09 4.35 -4.04
C LEU A 101 13.38 3.18 -3.37
N ILE A 102 14.06 2.03 -3.24
CA ILE A 102 13.52 0.85 -2.54
C ILE A 102 13.29 1.13 -1.05
N SER A 103 14.22 1.84 -0.41
CA SER A 103 14.16 2.10 1.03
C SER A 103 13.20 3.24 1.42
N SER A 104 13.08 4.26 0.57
CA SER A 104 12.20 5.42 0.84
C SER A 104 10.73 5.14 0.53
N GLY A 105 10.42 4.17 -0.34
CA GLY A 105 9.04 3.88 -0.77
C GLY A 105 8.35 5.09 -1.40
N TYR A 106 9.11 6.10 -1.80
CA TYR A 106 8.65 7.44 -2.15
C TYR A 106 8.72 7.68 -3.65
N GLN A 107 7.80 8.53 -4.13
CA GLN A 107 7.62 8.84 -5.54
C GLN A 107 8.59 9.96 -5.97
N GLU A 108 9.78 9.60 -6.45
CA GLU A 108 10.83 10.55 -6.85
C GLU A 108 10.98 10.75 -8.37
N LYS A 109 10.02 10.28 -9.18
CA LYS A 109 10.11 10.32 -10.66
C LYS A 109 10.40 11.72 -11.23
N ASP A 110 9.82 12.74 -10.59
CA ASP A 110 9.97 14.14 -10.99
C ASP A 110 11.09 14.86 -10.21
N SER A 111 11.87 14.13 -9.41
CA SER A 111 13.03 14.72 -8.77
C SER A 111 14.07 15.07 -9.82
N ALA A 112 14.63 16.28 -9.70
CA ALA A 112 15.72 16.73 -10.56
C ALA A 112 16.88 15.72 -10.56
N SER A 113 17.18 15.12 -9.40
CA SER A 113 18.24 14.11 -9.25
C SER A 113 18.01 12.85 -10.10
N TYR A 114 16.79 12.33 -10.14
CA TYR A 114 16.45 11.16 -10.95
C TYR A 114 16.53 11.48 -12.44
N GLN A 115 15.94 12.59 -12.85
CA GLN A 115 15.90 13.03 -14.25
C GLN A 115 17.31 13.32 -14.81
N GLU A 116 18.16 13.97 -14.01
CA GLU A 116 19.55 14.24 -14.37
C GLU A 116 20.34 12.94 -14.55
N LEU A 117 20.19 11.98 -13.64
CA LEU A 117 20.86 10.68 -13.72
C LEU A 117 20.42 9.88 -14.95
N VAL A 118 19.13 9.84 -15.24
CA VAL A 118 18.59 9.19 -16.44
C VAL A 118 19.14 9.85 -17.70
N LYS A 119 19.12 11.19 -17.76
CA LYS A 119 19.65 11.94 -18.90
C LYS A 119 21.14 11.71 -19.12
N GLU A 120 21.93 11.69 -18.05
CA GLU A 120 23.37 11.39 -18.12
C GLU A 120 23.61 9.97 -18.65
N ALA A 121 22.87 8.98 -18.13
CA ALA A 121 22.92 7.60 -18.61
C ALA A 121 22.57 7.51 -20.10
N GLU A 122 21.53 8.21 -20.56
CA GLU A 122 21.14 8.23 -21.97
C GLU A 122 22.19 8.87 -22.87
N ILE A 123 22.79 9.99 -22.45
CA ILE A 123 23.88 10.64 -23.20
C ILE A 123 25.05 9.67 -23.38
N LEU A 124 25.47 9.01 -22.30
CA LEU A 124 26.55 8.02 -22.35
C LEU A 124 26.20 6.81 -23.20
N LEU A 125 24.91 6.45 -23.35
CA LEU A 125 24.48 5.39 -24.25
C LEU A 125 24.49 5.79 -25.73
N LEU A 126 24.40 7.09 -26.04
CA LEU A 126 24.42 7.61 -27.41
C LEU A 126 25.83 7.88 -27.96
N THR A 127 26.81 8.16 -27.10
CA THR A 127 28.22 8.47 -27.47
C THR A 127 29.09 7.23 -27.62
#